data_AF-A0A367IUX5-F1
#
_entry.id   AF-A0A367IUX5-F1
#
_cell.length_a   1.000
_cell.length_b   1.000
_cell.length_c   1.000
_cell.angle_alpha   90.00
_cell.angle_beta   90.00
_cell.angle_gamma   90.00
#
_symmetry.space_group_name_H-M   'P 1'
#
loop_
_entity.id
_entity.type
_entity.pdbx_description
1 polymer ?
#
loop_
_entity_poly.entity_id
_entity_poly.type
_entity_poly.pdbx_seq_one_letter_code
_entity_poly.pdbx_strand_id
1 'polypeptide(L)'
;FKLSKQHKPGADRLSRLLALQPEFINSVTAALINSPSGTHISAPTIFLDKEYDVIYVSKIANSFPPIILEFQAKVNLDFIHRAFSYCMEVYKQYSILPIVLVFYIKEMDQFLLVEKFKTTQQWPYMLETECSFVSRHFYLLTKDSIMDLVNADEPLPPLAAALHMEAATQDGTQESSRLDTLKRVCVDAHDQFEKIVKSPRLDPGQAIRYALAGMEYTSQTARKIDDLLSNEDDCVTPMEEPDSDDLVCNDPARKPESDFDKQVILDFVDKKEFKGRMN
;
A
#
# COMPACT_ATOMS: atom_id res chain seq x y z
N PHE A 1 -22.65 5.20 3.63
CA PHE A 1 -21.48 6.08 3.49
C PHE A 1 -20.20 5.24 3.38
N LYS A 2 -19.38 5.44 2.34
CA LYS A 2 -18.09 4.73 2.13
C LYS A 2 -17.05 5.80 1.83
N LEU A 3 -16.03 5.92 2.67
CA LEU A 3 -14.92 6.88 2.50
C LEU A 3 -14.23 6.67 1.13
N SER A 4 -13.72 7.75 0.54
CA SER A 4 -12.97 7.70 -0.72
C SER A 4 -11.71 6.84 -0.56
N LYS A 5 -11.38 6.04 -1.58
CA LYS A 5 -10.33 5.00 -1.52
C LYS A 5 -8.90 5.55 -1.36
N GLN A 6 -8.69 6.86 -1.45
CA GLN A 6 -7.36 7.48 -1.47
C GLN A 6 -6.75 7.62 -0.06
N HIS A 7 -7.56 7.48 0.99
CA HIS A 7 -7.13 7.57 2.39
C HIS A 7 -7.41 6.28 3.18
N LYS A 8 -7.37 5.11 2.53
CA LYS A 8 -7.32 3.84 3.28
C LYS A 8 -5.87 3.58 3.70
N PRO A 9 -5.61 3.13 4.94
CA PRO A 9 -4.31 2.55 5.29
C PRO A 9 -3.92 1.46 4.26
N GLY A 10 -2.77 1.61 3.59
CA GLY A 10 -2.36 0.74 2.47
C GLY A 10 -2.82 1.18 1.06
N ALA A 11 -3.24 2.45 0.88
CA ALA A 11 -3.62 3.01 -0.42
C ALA A 11 -2.54 3.89 -1.07
N ASP A 12 -1.34 3.99 -0.47
CA ASP A 12 -0.29 4.81 -1.04
C ASP A 12 0.23 4.22 -2.36
N ARG A 13 0.00 4.97 -3.43
CA ARG A 13 0.40 4.58 -4.78
C ARG A 13 1.92 4.67 -4.96
N LEU A 14 2.60 5.54 -4.22
CA LEU A 14 4.04 5.74 -4.36
C LEU A 14 4.83 4.58 -3.77
N SER A 15 4.52 4.18 -2.53
CA SER A 15 5.00 2.96 -1.88
C SER A 15 4.88 1.74 -2.80
N ARG A 16 3.71 1.57 -3.41
CA ARG A 16 3.47 0.45 -4.33
C ARG A 16 4.30 0.56 -5.61
N LEU A 17 4.41 1.74 -6.20
CA LEU A 17 5.25 1.96 -7.39
C LEU A 17 6.73 1.71 -7.10
N LEU A 18 7.23 2.11 -5.93
CA LEU A 18 8.58 1.82 -5.47
C LEU A 18 8.80 0.31 -5.32
N ALA A 19 7.86 -0.38 -4.69
CA ALA A 19 7.91 -1.83 -4.50
C ALA A 19 7.89 -2.64 -5.80
N LEU A 20 7.42 -2.06 -6.90
CA LEU A 20 7.45 -2.70 -8.22
C LEU A 20 8.80 -2.52 -8.95
N GLN A 21 9.69 -1.65 -8.47
CA GLN A 21 10.98 -1.40 -9.13
C GLN A 21 11.94 -2.59 -8.95
N PRO A 22 12.61 -3.07 -10.01
CA PRO A 22 13.55 -4.20 -9.92
C PRO A 22 14.65 -4.01 -8.88
N GLU A 23 15.18 -2.79 -8.74
CA GLU A 23 16.23 -2.43 -7.78
C GLU A 23 15.74 -2.59 -6.34
N PHE A 24 14.49 -2.22 -6.09
CA PHE A 24 13.85 -2.37 -4.79
C PHE A 24 13.60 -3.85 -4.47
N ILE A 25 13.06 -4.61 -5.43
CA ILE A 25 12.84 -6.07 -5.28
C ILE A 25 14.17 -6.77 -4.96
N ASN A 26 15.23 -6.45 -5.69
CA ASN A 26 16.56 -7.01 -5.47
C ASN A 26 17.10 -6.62 -4.10
N SER A 27 16.96 -5.36 -3.69
CA SER A 27 17.38 -4.90 -2.37
C SER A 27 16.68 -5.67 -1.24
N VAL A 28 15.36 -5.81 -1.31
CA VAL A 28 14.57 -6.53 -0.29
C VAL A 28 14.94 -8.01 -0.24
N THR A 29 15.01 -8.67 -1.41
CA THR A 29 15.27 -10.12 -1.49
C THR A 29 16.73 -10.46 -1.16
N ALA A 30 17.68 -9.59 -1.49
CA ALA A 30 19.06 -9.73 -1.04
C ALA A 30 19.15 -9.56 0.48
N ALA A 31 18.50 -8.54 1.04
CA ALA A 31 18.53 -8.30 2.48
C ALA A 31 17.92 -9.45 3.28
N LEU A 32 16.72 -9.93 2.94
CA LEU A 32 16.01 -10.92 3.75
C LEU A 32 16.50 -12.35 3.57
N ILE A 33 16.88 -12.74 2.35
CA ILE A 33 17.13 -14.14 1.99
C ILE A 33 18.39 -14.34 1.14
N ASN A 34 19.25 -13.33 1.01
CA ASN A 34 20.49 -13.37 0.22
C ASN A 34 20.26 -13.85 -1.22
N SER A 35 19.14 -13.46 -1.84
CA SER A 35 18.83 -13.88 -3.21
C SER A 35 19.67 -13.10 -4.24
N PRO A 36 20.16 -13.76 -5.31
CA PRO A 36 20.82 -13.06 -6.42
C PRO A 36 19.88 -12.10 -7.15
N SER A 37 20.40 -10.98 -7.63
CA SER A 37 19.65 -9.99 -8.39
C SER A 37 18.95 -10.59 -9.61
N GLY A 38 17.71 -10.17 -9.86
CA GLY A 38 16.89 -10.61 -10.99
C GLY A 38 16.20 -11.98 -10.80
N THR A 39 16.40 -12.63 -9.64
CA THR A 39 15.77 -13.92 -9.31
C THR A 39 14.29 -13.80 -8.98
N HIS A 40 13.87 -12.68 -8.40
CA HIS A 40 12.50 -12.44 -7.96
C HIS A 40 11.78 -11.47 -8.89
N ILE A 41 10.45 -11.59 -8.93
CA ILE A 41 9.53 -10.66 -9.61
C ILE A 41 8.34 -10.36 -8.71
N SER A 42 7.65 -9.25 -9.00
CA SER A 42 6.33 -9.01 -8.46
C SER A 42 5.31 -9.94 -9.13
N ALA A 43 4.52 -10.65 -8.31
CA ALA A 43 3.41 -11.48 -8.76
C ALA A 43 2.11 -10.66 -8.83
N PRO A 44 1.22 -10.92 -9.81
CA PRO A 44 -0.11 -10.33 -9.82
C PRO A 44 -0.89 -10.68 -8.55
N THR A 45 -1.46 -9.68 -7.88
CA THR A 45 -2.28 -9.84 -6.66
C THR A 45 -3.77 -10.10 -6.95
N ILE A 46 -4.13 -10.27 -8.23
CA ILE A 46 -5.51 -10.33 -8.74
C ILE A 46 -6.27 -11.58 -8.25
N PHE A 47 -5.56 -12.62 -7.79
CA PHE A 47 -6.14 -13.91 -7.42
C PHE A 47 -6.81 -13.94 -6.04
N LEU A 48 -6.79 -12.81 -5.31
CA LEU A 48 -7.22 -12.76 -3.93
C LEU A 48 -8.19 -11.57 -3.82
N ASP A 49 -9.41 -11.81 -3.35
CA ASP A 49 -10.45 -10.79 -3.08
C ASP A 49 -10.03 -9.75 -2.00
N LYS A 50 -8.74 -9.64 -1.71
CA LYS A 50 -8.13 -8.77 -0.72
C LYS A 50 -6.99 -7.98 -1.37
N GLU A 51 -6.92 -6.68 -1.10
CA GLU A 51 -5.85 -5.81 -1.57
C GLU A 51 -4.61 -6.00 -0.66
N TYR A 52 -3.64 -6.80 -1.12
CA TYR A 52 -2.26 -6.81 -0.65
C TYR A 52 -1.51 -5.77 -1.47
N ASP A 53 -0.46 -5.16 -0.92
CA ASP A 53 0.30 -4.19 -1.70
C ASP A 53 1.13 -4.89 -2.78
N VAL A 54 2.07 -5.75 -2.40
CA VAL A 54 2.94 -6.47 -3.36
C VAL A 54 3.35 -7.85 -2.83
N ILE A 55 3.46 -8.84 -3.72
CA ILE A 55 4.06 -10.15 -3.43
C ILE A 55 5.25 -10.37 -4.34
N TYR A 56 6.40 -10.74 -3.78
CA TYR A 56 7.56 -11.18 -4.53
C TYR A 56 7.65 -12.69 -4.57
N VAL A 57 7.88 -13.23 -5.77
CA VAL A 57 8.03 -14.67 -6.01
C VAL A 57 9.29 -14.93 -6.82
N SER A 58 9.92 -16.07 -6.58
CA SER A 58 11.06 -16.50 -7.39
C SER A 58 10.60 -16.94 -8.77
N LYS A 59 11.37 -16.56 -9.79
CA LYS A 59 11.23 -17.12 -11.16
C LYS A 59 11.57 -18.61 -11.20
N ILE A 60 12.39 -19.08 -10.26
CA ILE A 60 12.77 -20.48 -10.14
C ILE A 60 11.83 -21.11 -9.12
N ALA A 61 10.99 -22.03 -9.60
CA ALA A 61 9.98 -22.66 -8.75
C ALA A 61 10.64 -23.27 -7.49
N ASN A 62 10.07 -22.92 -6.34
CA ASN A 62 10.42 -23.45 -5.03
C ASN A 62 11.87 -23.22 -4.53
N SER A 63 12.66 -22.34 -5.17
CA SER A 63 14.03 -22.07 -4.70
C SER A 63 14.08 -21.08 -3.53
N PHE A 64 13.12 -20.16 -3.44
CA PHE A 64 13.04 -19.13 -2.40
C PHE A 64 11.61 -18.97 -1.89
N PRO A 65 11.43 -18.58 -0.61
CA PRO A 65 10.09 -18.31 -0.08
C PRO A 65 9.48 -17.07 -0.76
N PRO A 66 8.15 -17.07 -0.99
CA PRO A 66 7.46 -15.83 -1.35
C PRO A 66 7.60 -14.77 -0.25
N ILE A 67 7.64 -13.50 -0.65
CA ILE A 67 7.70 -12.37 0.29
C ILE A 67 6.45 -11.52 0.09
N ILE A 68 5.67 -11.34 1.15
CA ILE A 68 4.51 -10.44 1.17
C ILE A 68 5.01 -9.11 1.71
N LEU A 69 4.79 -8.04 0.95
CA LEU A 69 5.17 -6.68 1.32
C LEU A 69 3.94 -5.83 1.55
N GLU A 70 3.90 -5.13 2.69
CA GLU A 70 2.79 -4.28 3.11
C GLU A 70 3.31 -2.92 3.57
N PHE A 71 2.67 -1.84 3.11
CA PHE A 71 2.90 -0.48 3.61
C PHE A 71 1.67 -0.05 4.40
N GLN A 72 1.82 0.11 5.70
CA GLN A 72 0.68 0.33 6.58
C GLN A 72 0.87 1.56 7.46
N ALA A 73 -0.03 2.52 7.31
CA ALA A 73 -0.12 3.65 8.21
C ALA A 73 -0.52 3.19 9.62
N LYS A 74 -1.41 2.20 9.72
CA LYS A 74 -1.92 1.68 11.01
C LYS A 74 -1.72 0.18 11.14
N VAL A 75 -1.07 -0.24 12.23
CA VAL A 75 -0.86 -1.66 12.57
C VAL A 75 -1.62 -1.97 13.87
N ASN A 76 -2.71 -2.72 13.74
CA ASN A 76 -3.55 -3.22 14.83
C ASN A 76 -3.76 -4.74 14.70
N LEU A 77 -4.46 -5.34 15.67
CA LEU A 77 -4.67 -6.79 15.68
C LEU A 77 -5.47 -7.27 14.45
N ASP A 78 -6.43 -6.47 13.96
CA ASP A 78 -7.19 -6.78 12.75
C ASP A 78 -6.28 -6.86 11.52
N PHE A 79 -5.31 -5.95 11.39
CA PHE A 79 -4.30 -6.00 10.35
C PHE A 79 -3.45 -7.27 10.47
N ILE A 80 -2.99 -7.64 11.67
CA ILE A 80 -2.17 -8.85 11.86
C ILE A 80 -2.97 -10.10 11.45
N HIS A 81 -4.22 -10.23 11.87
CA HIS A 81 -5.08 -11.35 11.43
C HIS A 81 -5.30 -11.36 9.91
N ARG A 82 -5.45 -10.19 9.30
CA ARG A 82 -5.55 -10.05 7.85
C ARG A 82 -4.25 -10.51 7.17
N ALA A 83 -3.09 -10.07 7.63
CA ALA A 83 -1.79 -10.49 7.14
C ALA A 83 -1.53 -12.00 7.35
N PHE A 84 -2.04 -12.60 8.42
CA PHE A 84 -1.99 -14.06 8.58
C PHE A 84 -2.87 -14.79 7.56
N SER A 85 -4.06 -14.25 7.26
CA SER A 85 -4.89 -14.80 6.18
C SER A 85 -4.18 -14.72 4.82
N TYR A 86 -3.38 -13.68 4.61
CA TYR A 86 -2.58 -13.52 3.40
C TYR A 86 -1.57 -14.64 3.22
N CYS A 87 -0.88 -15.01 4.30
CA CYS A 87 0.09 -16.09 4.25
C CYS A 87 -0.53 -17.43 3.89
N MET A 88 -1.74 -17.71 4.39
CA MET A 88 -2.45 -18.95 4.09
C MET A 88 -2.79 -19.06 2.60
N GLU A 89 -3.19 -17.97 1.97
CA GLU A 89 -3.51 -17.97 0.54
C GLU A 89 -2.24 -18.13 -0.33
N VAL A 90 -1.16 -17.44 0.04
CA VAL A 90 0.14 -17.61 -0.63
C VAL A 90 0.64 -19.05 -0.47
N TYR A 91 0.48 -19.64 0.72
CA TYR A 91 0.85 -21.04 0.94
C TYR A 91 0.03 -22.00 0.06
N LYS A 92 -1.28 -21.80 -0.09
CA LYS A 92 -2.10 -22.62 -0.99
C LYS A 92 -1.61 -22.57 -2.45
N GLN A 93 -1.14 -21.41 -2.89
CA GLN A 93 -0.69 -21.21 -4.26
C GLN A 93 0.71 -21.76 -4.52
N TYR A 94 1.66 -21.55 -3.59
CA TYR A 94 3.08 -21.84 -3.80
C TYR A 94 3.60 -23.02 -2.97
N SER A 95 2.80 -23.59 -2.07
CA SER A 95 3.17 -24.67 -1.14
C SER A 95 4.40 -24.36 -0.26
N ILE A 96 4.71 -23.07 -0.07
CA ILE A 96 5.84 -22.59 0.71
C ILE A 96 5.37 -21.46 1.62
N LEU A 97 5.70 -21.57 2.91
CA LEU A 97 5.40 -20.50 3.88
C LEU A 97 6.13 -19.21 3.49
N PRO A 98 5.43 -18.07 3.41
CA PRO A 98 6.02 -16.81 3.02
C PRO A 98 6.78 -16.13 4.16
N ILE A 99 7.52 -15.09 3.81
CA ILE A 99 8.01 -14.06 4.75
C ILE A 99 7.10 -12.85 4.60
N VAL A 100 6.65 -12.27 5.72
CA VAL A 100 5.90 -11.00 5.72
C VAL A 100 6.84 -9.88 6.12
N LEU A 101 6.84 -8.79 5.37
CA LEU A 101 7.57 -7.57 5.69
C LEU A 101 6.60 -6.39 5.66
N VAL A 102 6.46 -5.71 6.79
CA VAL A 102 5.56 -4.56 6.96
C VAL A 102 6.39 -3.30 7.20
N PHE A 103 6.22 -2.31 6.33
CA PHE A 103 6.67 -0.95 6.56
C PHE A 103 5.58 -0.18 7.28
N TYR A 104 5.81 0.13 8.55
CA TYR A 104 4.85 0.80 9.40
C TYR A 104 5.21 2.28 9.58
N ILE A 105 4.21 3.14 9.36
CA ILE A 105 4.47 4.55 9.05
C ILE A 105 3.89 5.52 10.09
N LYS A 106 2.76 5.21 10.77
CA LYS A 106 2.03 6.22 11.57
C LYS A 106 1.57 5.83 12.97
N GLU A 107 0.59 4.92 13.11
CA GLU A 107 0.00 4.52 14.42
C GLU A 107 -0.04 3.01 14.68
N MET A 108 0.55 2.56 15.78
CA MET A 108 0.62 1.15 16.16
C MET A 108 0.02 0.97 17.54
N ASP A 109 -0.72 -0.13 17.70
CA ASP A 109 -1.18 -0.55 19.01
C ASP A 109 0.03 -0.81 19.94
N GLN A 110 0.12 -0.05 21.03
CA GLN A 110 1.21 -0.16 22.00
C GLN A 110 1.33 -1.56 22.59
N PHE A 111 0.21 -2.28 22.77
CA PHE A 111 0.24 -3.66 23.25
C PHE A 111 0.95 -4.57 22.25
N LEU A 112 0.69 -4.41 20.95
CA LEU A 112 1.40 -5.18 19.93
C LEU A 112 2.90 -4.85 19.97
N LEU A 113 3.24 -3.56 19.97
CA LEU A 113 4.63 -3.12 19.93
C LEU A 113 5.45 -3.64 21.11
N VAL A 114 4.91 -3.55 22.33
CA VAL A 114 5.64 -3.88 23.56
C VAL A 114 5.63 -5.37 23.87
N GLU A 115 4.49 -6.03 23.70
CA GLU A 115 4.31 -7.40 24.20
C GLU A 115 4.53 -8.48 23.13
N LYS A 116 4.37 -8.13 21.84
CA LYS A 116 4.35 -9.11 20.74
C LYS A 116 5.50 -8.99 19.77
N PHE A 117 6.07 -7.80 19.62
CA PHE A 117 7.18 -7.55 18.73
C PHE A 117 8.49 -7.42 19.50
N LYS A 118 9.54 -8.05 19.00
CA LYS A 118 10.88 -8.03 19.59
C LYS A 118 11.92 -7.71 18.53
N THR A 119 12.99 -7.03 18.90
CA THR A 119 14.10 -6.78 17.98
C THR A 119 14.76 -8.09 17.55
N THR A 120 15.16 -8.15 16.29
CA THR A 120 15.90 -9.31 15.78
C THR A 120 17.39 -9.16 16.08
N GLN A 121 18.09 -10.28 16.31
CA GLN A 121 19.55 -10.25 16.49
C GLN A 121 20.29 -9.92 15.20
N GLN A 122 19.76 -10.37 14.06
CA GLN A 122 20.37 -10.16 12.75
C GLN A 122 20.20 -8.72 12.26
N TRP A 123 19.06 -8.10 12.56
CA TRP A 123 18.72 -6.73 12.17
C TRP A 123 18.11 -5.99 13.36
N PRO A 124 18.93 -5.30 14.18
CA PRO A 124 18.47 -4.63 15.39
C PRO A 124 17.38 -3.57 15.16
N TYR A 125 17.32 -3.03 13.93
CA TYR A 125 16.33 -2.04 13.49
C TYR A 125 15.01 -2.64 13.01
N MET A 126 14.89 -3.97 13.00
CA MET A 126 13.70 -4.68 12.57
C MET A 126 13.10 -5.45 13.75
N LEU A 127 11.77 -5.39 13.83
CA LEU A 127 10.99 -6.09 14.82
C LEU A 127 10.38 -7.36 14.23
N GLU A 128 10.25 -8.40 15.04
CA GLU A 128 9.67 -9.68 14.66
C GLU A 128 8.66 -10.15 15.71
N THR A 129 7.60 -10.81 15.24
CA THR A 129 6.60 -11.45 16.11
C THR A 129 6.52 -12.95 15.83
N GLU A 130 6.05 -13.71 16.83
CA GLU A 130 5.84 -15.15 16.69
C GLU A 130 4.74 -15.42 15.65
N CYS A 131 5.08 -16.22 14.63
CA CYS A 131 4.19 -16.50 13.50
C CYS A 131 4.27 -17.97 13.04
N SER A 132 4.65 -18.85 13.96
CA SER A 132 4.76 -20.29 13.74
C SER A 132 3.54 -20.83 13.00
N PHE A 133 3.78 -21.68 12.01
CA PHE A 133 2.77 -22.32 11.14
C PHE A 133 2.04 -21.42 10.14
N VAL A 134 2.20 -20.09 10.21
CA VAL A 134 1.55 -19.15 9.30
C VAL A 134 2.54 -18.54 8.31
N SER A 135 3.74 -18.17 8.78
CA SER A 135 4.83 -17.65 7.95
C SER A 135 6.17 -18.16 8.45
N ARG A 136 7.22 -17.98 7.65
CA ARG A 136 8.61 -18.22 8.09
C ARG A 136 9.06 -17.13 9.06
N HIS A 137 8.79 -15.88 8.70
CA HIS A 137 9.09 -14.70 9.48
C HIS A 137 8.00 -13.66 9.27
N PHE A 138 7.75 -12.86 10.31
CA PHE A 138 6.86 -11.70 10.23
C PHE A 138 7.60 -10.49 10.78
N TYR A 139 8.09 -9.68 9.86
CA TYR A 139 8.90 -8.52 10.15
C TYR A 139 8.12 -7.22 10.07
N LEU A 140 8.50 -6.29 10.93
CA LEU A 140 7.95 -4.96 11.03
C LEU A 140 9.10 -3.96 11.17
N LEU A 141 9.13 -2.94 10.32
CA LEU A 141 9.99 -1.77 10.51
C LEU A 141 9.13 -0.57 10.90
N THR A 142 9.61 0.21 11.87
CA THR A 142 8.96 1.42 12.35
C THR A 142 9.91 2.61 12.24
N LYS A 143 9.37 3.84 12.17
CA LYS A 143 10.19 5.06 12.17
C LYS A 143 11.12 5.09 13.38
N ASP A 144 10.60 4.69 14.54
CA ASP A 144 11.34 4.64 15.79
C ASP A 144 12.46 3.59 15.75
N SER A 145 12.22 2.41 15.14
CA SER A 145 13.21 1.33 15.09
C SER A 145 14.41 1.63 14.19
N ILE A 146 14.27 2.58 13.26
CA ILE A 146 15.36 3.02 12.38
C ILE A 146 15.98 4.35 12.81
N MET A 147 15.47 5.02 13.85
CA MET A 147 15.84 6.39 14.19
C MET A 147 17.32 6.53 14.54
N ASP A 148 17.87 5.56 15.27
CA ASP A 148 19.30 5.55 15.61
C ASP A 148 20.18 5.42 14.37
N LEU A 149 19.73 4.67 13.35
CA LEU A 149 20.46 4.54 12.08
C LEU A 149 20.40 5.83 11.26
N VAL A 150 19.26 6.52 11.27
CA VAL A 150 19.07 7.79 10.55
C VAL A 150 19.95 8.89 11.15
N ASN A 151 20.15 8.86 12.47
CA ASN A 151 20.99 9.83 13.17
C ASN A 151 22.49 9.51 13.11
N ALA A 152 22.86 8.35 12.59
CA ALA A 152 24.26 7.97 12.41
C ALA A 152 24.82 8.58 11.11
N ASP A 153 26.12 8.89 11.09
CA ASP A 153 26.84 9.35 9.89
C ASP A 153 27.14 8.19 8.89
N GLU A 154 26.54 7.02 9.09
CA GLU A 154 26.74 5.83 8.27
C GLU A 154 25.64 5.68 7.20
N PRO A 155 25.93 5.06 6.05
CA PRO A 155 24.92 4.77 5.04
C PRO A 155 23.81 3.88 5.59
N LEU A 156 22.55 4.32 5.44
CA LEU A 156 21.37 3.57 5.84
C LEU A 156 21.29 2.20 5.12
N PRO A 157 20.98 1.11 5.84
CA PRO A 157 20.62 -0.16 5.22
C PRO A 157 19.43 0.02 4.25
N PRO A 158 19.35 -0.75 3.14
CA PRO A 158 18.35 -0.52 2.10
C PRO A 158 16.89 -0.50 2.61
N LEU A 159 16.55 -1.38 3.55
CA LEU A 159 15.21 -1.44 4.13
C LEU A 159 14.91 -0.24 5.03
N ALA A 160 15.89 0.22 5.80
CA ALA A 160 15.75 1.41 6.64
C ALA A 160 15.66 2.69 5.79
N ALA A 161 16.45 2.77 4.72
CA ALA A 161 16.38 3.86 3.75
C ALA A 161 15.01 3.95 3.06
N ALA A 162 14.45 2.80 2.67
CA ALA A 162 13.11 2.74 2.08
C ALA A 162 12.04 3.32 3.03
N LEU A 163 12.04 2.89 4.29
CA LEU A 163 11.11 3.42 5.28
C LEU A 163 11.34 4.91 5.57
N HIS A 164 12.60 5.36 5.64
CA HIS A 164 12.92 6.76 5.88
C HIS A 164 12.41 7.66 4.74
N MET A 165 12.59 7.24 3.49
CA MET A 165 12.05 7.95 2.33
C MET A 165 10.52 8.01 2.35
N GLU A 166 9.88 6.90 2.71
CA GLU A 166 8.42 6.80 2.78
C GLU A 166 7.82 7.59 3.96
N ALA A 167 8.51 7.63 5.10
CA ALA A 167 8.11 8.48 6.21
C ALA A 167 8.24 9.97 5.86
N ALA A 168 9.21 10.33 5.01
CA ALA A 168 9.41 11.69 4.53
C ALA A 168 8.39 12.11 3.44
N THR A 169 7.71 11.18 2.77
CA THR A 169 6.62 11.50 1.83
C THR A 169 5.30 11.76 2.56
N GLN A 170 5.06 11.11 3.71
CA GLN A 170 3.78 11.18 4.44
C GLN A 170 3.65 12.33 5.47
N ASP A 171 4.73 13.06 5.78
CA ASP A 171 4.62 14.37 6.43
C ASP A 171 4.10 15.37 5.38
N GLY A 172 2.76 15.43 5.24
CA GLY A 172 1.99 16.06 4.15
C GLY A 172 2.29 17.54 3.82
N THR A 173 3.16 18.20 4.58
CA THR A 173 3.73 19.51 4.22
C THR A 173 4.67 19.41 3.01
N GLN A 174 5.21 18.24 2.70
CA GLN A 174 6.22 18.07 1.64
C GLN A 174 5.65 17.50 0.33
N GLU A 175 4.55 16.74 0.34
CA GLU A 175 3.95 16.17 -0.88
C GLU A 175 3.28 17.22 -1.77
N SER A 176 2.41 18.07 -1.21
CA SER A 176 1.85 19.23 -1.90
C SER A 176 2.97 20.14 -2.44
N SER A 177 3.98 20.41 -1.62
CA SER A 177 5.18 21.18 -2.01
C SER A 177 6.00 20.53 -3.15
N ARG A 178 6.09 19.20 -3.18
CA ARG A 178 6.79 18.44 -4.24
C ARG A 178 5.98 18.34 -5.52
N LEU A 179 4.66 18.15 -5.43
CA LEU A 179 3.76 18.18 -6.57
C LEU A 179 3.71 19.58 -7.18
N ASP A 180 3.72 20.63 -6.35
CA ASP A 180 3.86 22.02 -6.77
C ASP A 180 5.20 22.28 -7.47
N THR A 181 6.28 21.71 -6.92
CA THR A 181 7.62 21.78 -7.55
C THR A 181 7.61 21.08 -8.91
N LEU A 182 7.03 19.87 -9.00
CA LEU A 182 6.95 19.11 -10.24
C LEU A 182 6.06 19.81 -11.29
N LYS A 183 4.97 20.43 -10.84
CA LYS A 183 4.10 21.28 -11.66
C LYS A 183 4.86 22.49 -12.19
N ARG A 184 5.63 23.18 -11.35
CA ARG A 184 6.47 24.30 -11.77
C ARG A 184 7.49 23.88 -12.82
N VAL A 185 8.14 22.72 -12.64
CA VAL A 185 9.06 22.17 -13.65
C VAL A 185 8.35 21.88 -14.98
N CYS A 186 7.12 21.35 -14.95
CA CYS A 186 6.35 21.11 -16.18
C CYS A 186 6.01 22.41 -16.91
N VAL A 187 5.63 23.45 -16.16
CA VAL A 187 5.36 24.80 -16.70
C VAL A 187 6.63 25.40 -17.29
N ASP A 188 7.73 25.39 -16.55
CA ASP A 188 9.01 25.94 -17.01
C ASP A 188 9.49 25.21 -18.28
N ALA A 189 9.39 23.89 -18.32
CA ALA A 189 9.76 23.09 -19.48
C ALA A 189 8.85 23.38 -20.69
N HIS A 190 7.54 23.53 -20.47
CA HIS A 190 6.60 23.94 -21.51
C HIS A 190 7.00 25.29 -22.10
N ASP A 191 7.32 26.28 -21.27
CA ASP A 191 7.75 27.62 -21.71
C ASP A 191 9.07 27.58 -22.49
N GLN A 192 10.00 26.70 -22.12
CA GLN A 192 11.22 26.51 -22.89
C GLN A 192 10.93 25.91 -24.27
N PHE A 193 10.05 24.92 -24.38
CA PHE A 193 9.64 24.39 -25.67
C PHE A 193 8.89 25.42 -26.50
N GLU A 194 8.03 26.24 -25.88
CA GLU A 194 7.31 27.31 -26.56
C GLU A 194 8.27 28.37 -27.13
N LYS A 195 9.32 28.74 -26.38
CA LYS A 195 10.40 29.62 -26.85
C LYS A 195 11.15 29.04 -28.06
N ILE A 196 11.37 27.72 -28.07
CA ILE A 196 12.01 27.03 -29.21
C ILE A 196 11.10 27.10 -30.45
N VAL A 197 9.79 26.88 -30.29
CA VAL A 197 8.82 26.97 -31.40
C VAL A 197 8.70 28.40 -31.95
N LYS A 198 8.72 29.41 -31.09
CA LYS A 198 8.62 30.84 -31.47
C LYS A 198 9.94 31.42 -31.98
N SER A 199 11.05 30.68 -31.92
CA SER A 199 12.36 31.21 -32.29
C SER A 199 12.46 31.37 -33.83
N PRO A 200 12.68 32.60 -34.33
CA PRO A 200 12.70 32.89 -35.77
C PRO A 200 13.95 32.33 -36.48
N ARG A 201 14.86 31.67 -35.75
CA ARG A 201 16.12 31.11 -36.26
C ARG A 201 16.06 29.61 -36.55
N LEU A 202 14.95 28.94 -36.22
CA LEU A 202 14.78 27.52 -36.48
C LEU A 202 13.95 27.30 -37.74
N ASP A 203 14.54 26.59 -38.71
CA ASP A 203 13.83 26.06 -39.87
C ASP A 203 12.79 25.00 -39.41
N PRO A 204 11.68 24.75 -40.13
CA PRO A 204 10.66 23.76 -39.76
C PRO A 204 11.15 22.31 -39.90
N GLY A 205 12.15 21.95 -39.10
CA GLY A 205 12.79 20.65 -39.04
C GLY A 205 12.38 19.84 -37.80
N GLN A 206 13.18 18.81 -37.51
CA GLN A 206 12.99 17.89 -36.40
C GLN A 206 12.88 18.59 -35.03
N ALA A 207 13.58 19.72 -34.86
CA ALA A 207 13.61 20.47 -33.61
C ALA A 207 12.24 21.11 -33.26
N ILE A 208 11.51 21.63 -34.24
CA ILE A 208 10.15 22.18 -34.01
C ILE A 208 9.18 21.05 -33.66
N ARG A 209 9.26 19.90 -34.35
CA ARG A 209 8.42 18.73 -34.05
C ARG A 209 8.68 18.19 -32.64
N TYR A 210 9.95 18.12 -32.24
CA TYR A 210 10.34 17.70 -30.90
C TYR A 210 9.84 18.68 -29.84
N ALA A 211 9.95 19.98 -30.09
CA ALA A 211 9.45 21.00 -29.16
C ALA A 211 7.91 20.92 -29.00
N LEU A 212 7.16 20.74 -30.11
CA LEU A 212 5.71 20.56 -30.05
C LEU A 212 5.30 19.30 -29.27
N ALA A 213 5.99 18.18 -29.48
CA ALA A 213 5.75 16.96 -28.70
C ALA A 213 6.11 17.14 -27.21
N GLY A 214 7.18 17.90 -26.93
CA GLY A 214 7.57 18.28 -25.57
C GLY A 214 6.50 19.12 -24.88
N MET A 215 5.91 20.10 -25.58
CA MET A 215 4.79 20.92 -25.06
C MET A 215 3.55 20.07 -24.76
N GLU A 216 3.22 19.12 -25.63
CA GLU A 216 2.09 18.22 -25.40
C GLU A 216 2.33 17.33 -24.18
N TYR A 217 3.52 16.76 -24.05
CA TYR A 217 3.90 15.92 -22.91
C TYR A 217 3.85 16.68 -21.58
N THR A 218 4.44 17.88 -21.52
CA THR A 218 4.46 18.68 -20.29
C THR A 218 3.06 19.16 -19.91
N SER A 219 2.21 19.50 -20.89
CA SER A 219 0.80 19.85 -20.66
C SER A 219 -0.01 18.67 -20.13
N GLN A 220 0.15 17.48 -20.70
CA GLN A 220 -0.53 16.27 -20.22
C GLN A 220 -0.06 15.88 -18.81
N THR A 221 1.22 16.05 -18.52
CA THR A 221 1.80 15.75 -17.21
C THR A 221 1.33 16.75 -16.15
N ALA A 222 1.30 18.05 -16.47
CA ALA A 222 0.77 19.08 -15.58
C ALA A 222 -0.71 18.86 -15.24
N ARG A 223 -1.54 18.49 -16.23
CA ARG A 223 -2.95 18.13 -15.99
C ARG A 223 -3.12 16.94 -15.06
N LYS A 224 -2.30 15.90 -15.21
CA LYS A 224 -2.32 14.76 -14.29
C LYS A 224 -1.94 15.15 -12.87
N ILE A 225 -1.03 16.11 -12.71
CA ILE A 225 -0.65 16.66 -11.40
C ILE A 225 -1.80 17.51 -10.83
N ASP A 226 -2.46 18.33 -11.65
CA ASP A 226 -3.64 19.11 -11.25
C ASP A 226 -4.78 18.21 -10.80
N ASP A 227 -5.07 17.13 -11.54
CA ASP A 227 -6.08 16.14 -11.14
C ASP A 227 -5.72 15.47 -9.80
N LEU A 228 -4.44 15.34 -9.47
CA LEU A 228 -4.00 14.81 -8.17
C LEU A 228 -4.20 15.84 -7.05
N LEU A 229 -3.96 17.12 -7.31
CA LEU A 229 -4.13 18.22 -6.34
C LEU A 229 -5.61 18.59 -6.11
N SER A 230 -6.44 18.61 -7.15
CA SER A 230 -7.85 19.03 -7.05
C SER A 230 -8.74 18.02 -6.32
N ASN A 231 -8.31 16.76 -6.24
CA ASN A 231 -9.02 15.72 -5.48
C ASN A 231 -8.80 15.85 -3.96
N GLU A 232 -7.95 16.78 -3.50
CA GLU A 232 -7.74 17.06 -2.07
C GLU A 232 -8.77 18.05 -1.50
N ASP A 233 -9.34 18.96 -2.31
CA ASP A 233 -10.12 20.12 -1.84
C ASP A 233 -11.65 19.98 -1.89
N ASP A 234 -12.22 18.94 -2.52
CA ASP A 234 -13.67 18.88 -2.80
C ASP A 234 -14.55 18.28 -1.67
N CYS A 235 -14.09 18.32 -0.41
CA CYS A 235 -14.86 17.83 0.75
C CYS A 235 -15.16 18.96 1.76
N VAL A 236 -15.84 20.01 1.32
CA VAL A 236 -16.60 20.89 2.23
C VAL A 236 -18.00 21.12 1.69
N THR A 237 -18.94 20.23 2.02
CA THR A 237 -20.36 20.58 2.01
C THR A 237 -20.66 21.47 3.22
N PRO A 238 -21.28 22.65 3.07
CA PRO A 238 -21.72 23.45 4.20
C PRO A 238 -22.76 22.66 4.98
N MET A 239 -22.54 22.50 6.29
CA MET A 239 -23.49 21.89 7.20
C MET A 239 -24.56 22.93 7.51
N GLU A 240 -25.78 22.76 6.99
CA GLU A 240 -26.95 23.47 7.51
C GLU A 240 -27.21 22.96 8.95
N GLU A 241 -27.24 23.88 9.91
CA GLU A 241 -27.55 23.57 11.31
C GLU A 241 -29.03 23.14 11.42
N PRO A 242 -29.35 22.04 12.12
CA PRO A 242 -30.73 21.66 12.35
C PRO A 242 -31.35 22.51 13.46
N ASP A 243 -32.57 23.00 13.21
CA ASP A 243 -33.38 23.74 14.16
C ASP A 243 -33.54 22.98 15.49
N SER A 244 -33.22 23.67 16.58
CA SER A 244 -33.35 23.15 17.94
C SER A 244 -34.80 23.28 18.41
N ASP A 245 -35.65 22.31 18.08
CA ASP A 245 -36.89 22.04 18.82
C ASP A 245 -37.39 20.65 18.43
N ASP A 246 -37.03 19.64 19.23
CA ASP A 246 -37.88 18.49 19.59
C ASP A 246 -37.06 17.47 20.43
N LEU A 247 -36.73 17.86 21.66
CA LEU A 247 -36.40 16.91 22.73
C LEU A 247 -37.65 16.70 23.59
N VAL A 248 -38.41 15.64 23.30
CA VAL A 248 -39.34 15.06 24.28
C VAL A 248 -39.06 13.57 24.38
N CYS A 249 -38.37 13.20 25.46
CA CYS A 249 -38.30 11.85 25.97
C CYS A 249 -39.71 11.31 26.25
N ASN A 250 -39.98 10.04 25.89
CA ASN A 250 -40.80 9.14 26.70
C ASN A 250 -40.59 7.69 26.26
N ASP A 251 -40.09 6.89 27.20
CA ASP A 251 -40.26 5.43 27.24
C ASP A 251 -41.06 5.16 28.52
N PRO A 252 -42.16 4.37 28.50
CA PRO A 252 -42.00 2.99 28.97
C PRO A 252 -43.00 1.93 28.40
N ALA A 253 -42.45 0.74 28.13
CA ALA A 253 -43.01 -0.60 28.39
C ALA A 253 -44.29 -1.12 27.67
N ARG A 254 -44.15 -2.23 26.90
CA ARG A 254 -44.73 -3.61 27.14
C ARG A 254 -44.90 -4.45 25.84
N LYS A 255 -44.00 -5.46 25.65
CA LYS A 255 -44.12 -6.88 25.14
C LYS A 255 -45.16 -7.31 24.05
N PRO A 256 -45.02 -8.51 23.42
CA PRO A 256 -43.97 -9.07 22.54
C PRO A 256 -44.57 -9.71 21.23
N GLU A 257 -43.74 -10.39 20.43
CA GLU A 257 -44.05 -11.30 19.29
C GLU A 257 -44.45 -10.72 17.92
N SER A 258 -43.62 -11.04 16.91
CA SER A 258 -44.09 -11.74 15.70
C SER A 258 -42.92 -12.42 14.98
N ASP A 259 -43.00 -13.75 14.88
CA ASP A 259 -42.20 -14.63 14.02
C ASP A 259 -42.33 -14.26 12.54
N PHE A 260 -41.24 -13.79 11.92
CA PHE A 260 -40.95 -13.73 10.46
C PHE A 260 -39.52 -13.12 10.41
N ASP A 261 -38.40 -13.84 10.29
CA ASP A 261 -37.96 -14.70 9.19
C ASP A 261 -36.81 -15.60 9.68
N LYS A 262 -37.11 -16.87 10.01
CA LYS A 262 -36.10 -17.92 10.21
C LYS A 262 -36.07 -18.95 9.08
N GLN A 263 -36.63 -18.64 7.91
CA GLN A 263 -36.83 -19.61 6.82
C GLN A 263 -35.95 -19.37 5.58
N VAL A 264 -34.81 -18.69 5.68
CA VAL A 264 -33.88 -18.49 4.54
C VAL A 264 -32.50 -19.13 4.75
N ILE A 265 -32.22 -19.68 5.94
CA ILE A 265 -30.95 -20.34 6.25
C ILE A 265 -31.23 -21.80 6.59
N LEU A 266 -31.68 -22.61 5.61
CA LEU A 266 -31.67 -24.08 5.74
C LEU A 266 -31.80 -24.87 4.41
N ASP A 267 -31.60 -24.24 3.23
CA ASP A 267 -31.76 -24.92 1.93
C ASP A 267 -30.50 -24.96 1.04
N PHE A 268 -29.29 -24.81 1.59
CA PHE A 268 -28.05 -24.93 0.79
C PHE A 268 -27.04 -25.98 1.28
N VAL A 269 -27.42 -26.82 2.25
CA VAL A 269 -26.59 -27.95 2.70
C VAL A 269 -27.45 -29.20 2.78
N ASP A 270 -27.91 -29.71 1.64
CA ASP A 270 -28.10 -31.15 1.46
C ASP A 270 -28.29 -31.53 -0.01
N LYS A 271 -27.18 -31.85 -0.70
CA LYS A 271 -27.12 -32.73 -1.88
C LYS A 271 -25.70 -32.78 -2.42
N LYS A 272 -24.88 -33.66 -1.83
CA LYS A 272 -23.86 -34.41 -2.56
C LYS A 272 -23.30 -35.52 -1.66
N GLU A 273 -24.09 -36.57 -1.50
CA GLU A 273 -23.54 -37.89 -1.21
C GLU A 273 -23.90 -38.89 -2.32
N PHE A 274 -22.84 -39.57 -2.75
CA PHE A 274 -22.77 -40.97 -3.16
C PHE A 274 -23.74 -41.51 -4.21
N LYS A 275 -23.18 -41.83 -5.38
CA LYS A 275 -23.45 -43.11 -6.06
C LYS A 275 -22.24 -43.53 -6.89
N GLY A 276 -21.40 -44.36 -6.28
CA GLY A 276 -20.66 -45.37 -7.01
C GLY A 276 -21.59 -46.56 -7.31
N ARG A 277 -21.44 -47.17 -8.49
CA ARG A 277 -21.81 -48.56 -8.70
C ARG A 277 -20.97 -49.18 -9.80
N MET A 278 -20.36 -50.30 -9.43
CA MET A 278 -19.75 -51.31 -10.29
C MET A 278 -20.73 -51.77 -11.38
N ASN A 279 -20.20 -51.97 -12.58
CA ASN A 279 -20.16 -53.25 -13.29
C ASN A 279 -18.99 -53.23 -14.27
#